data_AF-A0A3P8TI07-F1
#
_entry.id   AF-A0A3P8TI07-F1
#
_cell.length_a   1.000
_cell.length_b   1.000
_cell.length_c   1.000
_cell.angle_alpha   90.00
_cell.angle_beta   90.00
_cell.angle_gamma   90.00
#
_symmetry.space_group_name_H-M   'P 1'
#
loop_
_entity.id
_entity.type
_entity.pdbx_description
1 polymer ?
#
loop_
_entity_poly.entity_id
_entity_poly.type
_entity_poly.pdbx_seq_one_letter_code
_entity_poly.pdbx_strand_id
1 'polypeptide(L)'
;MTACTYMQLQHEASVSMQFWDNPTVDGFHSLLMTPKPMIRTSDHVFQLCELVKLQSSCKKLNLLSELMDHSGNYIHTALPFILSLLQQGLDQRIQLLTHSLSPDPEWSVESEAPKYKAQPPLSFGLLFRPELAASVLERGPPADSPKAAEFRQLWGLRSELRRFQDGAITEAVLWDGESMCQKRLVPKQIITHLLQLHADIPESCVRYVGAMVDDVIKSGSEVPSTGEEKSLAVVQSYDDLSRKLWRLEGLPLSITAVQGAHPALRYTQVFPPKPLKMDYSFFDKEKTCRSLVPKEGKPCPAYITPITVICHMEGSGKWPNDRLAIRHIRAAFHIQLGELLRKHHKYTCRPCPTHLDVWKVYFETCASPLLRFNHVFPFVEGVFPTDFFLLRWASCVSFICSLPLTGRTTRW
;
A
#
# COMPACT_ATOMS: atom_id res chain seq x y z
N MET A 1 -2.98 -20.21 30.53
CA MET A 1 -2.40 -19.26 29.56
C MET A 1 -1.83 -20.04 28.40
N THR A 2 -2.07 -19.62 27.16
CA THR A 2 -1.55 -20.25 25.93
C THR A 2 -0.23 -19.60 25.50
N ALA A 3 0.57 -20.28 24.66
CA ALA A 3 1.83 -19.71 24.16
C ALA A 3 1.62 -18.36 23.44
N CYS A 4 0.56 -18.25 22.63
CA CYS A 4 0.22 -17.02 21.92
C CYS A 4 -0.23 -15.88 22.85
N THR A 5 -0.95 -16.16 23.95
CA THR A 5 -1.29 -15.11 24.95
C THR A 5 -0.05 -14.65 25.73
N TYR A 6 0.92 -15.52 25.98
CA TYR A 6 2.21 -15.13 26.53
C TYR A 6 3.04 -14.26 25.57
N MET A 7 3.11 -14.62 24.28
CA MET A 7 3.76 -13.79 23.25
C MET A 7 3.06 -12.43 23.08
N GLN A 8 1.72 -12.38 23.16
CA GLN A 8 0.96 -11.13 23.16
C GLN A 8 1.30 -10.26 24.36
N LEU A 9 1.41 -10.84 25.57
CA LEU A 9 1.81 -10.11 26.77
C LEU A 9 3.25 -9.56 26.66
N GLN A 10 4.20 -10.36 26.13
CA GLN A 10 5.55 -9.88 25.85
C GLN A 10 5.58 -8.74 24.83
N HIS A 11 4.78 -8.82 23.77
CA HIS A 11 4.68 -7.78 22.74
C HIS A 11 4.09 -6.48 23.31
N GLU A 12 2.95 -6.54 23.99
CA GLU A 12 2.30 -5.37 24.60
C GLU A 12 3.19 -4.76 25.71
N ALA A 13 3.94 -5.55 26.47
CA ALA A 13 4.92 -5.04 27.43
C ALA A 13 6.09 -4.30 26.74
N SER A 14 6.62 -4.86 25.65
CA SER A 14 7.69 -4.22 24.85
C SER A 14 7.23 -2.91 24.21
N VAL A 15 6.01 -2.87 23.67
CA VAL A 15 5.39 -1.63 23.17
C VAL A 15 5.14 -0.64 24.31
N SER A 16 4.68 -1.11 25.47
CA SER A 16 4.43 -0.24 26.64
C SER A 16 5.70 0.47 27.13
N MET A 17 6.85 -0.23 27.16
CA MET A 17 8.14 0.39 27.48
C MET A 17 8.49 1.54 26.52
N GLN A 18 8.27 1.37 25.21
CA GLN A 18 8.52 2.43 24.22
C GLN A 18 7.64 3.69 24.43
N PHE A 19 6.47 3.55 25.06
CA PHE A 19 5.62 4.68 25.45
C PHE A 19 6.05 5.31 26.78
N TRP A 20 6.63 4.55 27.72
CA TRP A 20 7.21 5.08 28.95
C TRP A 20 8.55 5.80 28.71
N ASP A 21 9.37 5.28 27.81
CA ASP A 21 10.70 5.84 27.48
C ASP A 21 10.64 7.09 26.58
N ASN A 22 9.46 7.44 26.04
CA ASN A 22 9.29 8.53 25.08
C ASN A 22 8.71 9.82 25.73
N PRO A 23 9.51 10.87 25.95
CA PRO A 23 9.08 12.09 26.61
C PRO A 23 8.18 13.01 25.76
N THR A 24 7.90 12.67 24.49
CA THR A 24 7.05 13.50 23.61
C THR A 24 5.59 13.03 23.54
N VAL A 25 5.22 11.98 24.29
CA VAL A 25 3.91 11.32 24.24
C VAL A 25 3.30 11.24 25.64
N ASP A 26 1.99 11.44 25.74
CA ASP A 26 1.23 11.11 26.96
C ASP A 26 1.08 9.58 27.07
N GLY A 27 2.09 8.94 27.67
CA GLY A 27 2.09 7.51 27.96
C GLY A 27 0.96 7.09 28.90
N PHE A 28 0.52 7.95 29.83
CA PHE A 28 -0.55 7.62 30.78
C PHE A 28 -1.88 7.44 30.05
N HIS A 29 -2.27 8.41 29.21
CA HIS A 29 -3.50 8.29 28.42
C HIS A 29 -3.42 7.15 27.39
N SER A 30 -2.27 7.00 26.75
CA SER A 30 -2.05 5.99 25.69
C SER A 30 -2.08 4.55 26.22
N LEU A 31 -1.59 4.31 27.44
CA LEU A 31 -1.48 2.96 28.03
C LEU A 31 -2.63 2.59 28.96
N LEU A 32 -3.18 3.54 29.73
CA LEU A 32 -4.14 3.24 30.81
C LEU A 32 -5.56 3.72 30.53
N MET A 33 -5.74 4.80 29.74
CA MET A 33 -7.06 5.38 29.48
C MET A 33 -7.66 4.95 28.13
N THR A 34 -6.86 4.38 27.23
CA THR A 34 -7.27 4.04 25.85
C THR A 34 -7.63 2.55 25.72
N PRO A 35 -8.93 2.19 25.55
CA PRO A 35 -9.31 0.79 25.36
C PRO A 35 -8.82 0.27 24.00
N LYS A 36 -8.14 -0.88 24.02
CA LYS A 36 -7.59 -1.58 22.85
C LYS A 36 -8.44 -2.81 22.44
N PRO A 37 -9.54 -2.65 21.67
CA PRO A 37 -10.27 -3.80 21.13
C PRO A 37 -9.43 -4.50 20.03
N MET A 38 -9.55 -5.82 19.89
CA MET A 38 -8.71 -6.64 19.00
C MET A 38 -8.69 -6.16 17.52
N ILE A 39 -9.82 -5.60 17.04
CA ILE A 39 -9.98 -5.02 15.69
C ILE A 39 -9.20 -3.69 15.48
N ARG A 40 -8.56 -3.16 16.53
CA ARG A 40 -7.66 -1.99 16.47
C ARG A 40 -6.21 -2.32 16.84
N THR A 41 -5.91 -3.55 17.26
CA THR A 41 -4.55 -4.02 17.59
C THR A 41 -4.02 -5.08 16.61
N SER A 42 -4.82 -5.43 15.61
CA SER A 42 -4.49 -6.40 14.56
C SER A 42 -4.72 -5.73 13.20
N ASP A 43 -3.84 -5.99 12.23
CA ASP A 43 -4.01 -5.49 10.86
C ASP A 43 -5.25 -6.12 10.23
N HIS A 44 -5.33 -7.45 10.29
CA HIS A 44 -6.46 -8.25 9.85
C HIS A 44 -6.98 -9.12 11.01
N VAL A 45 -8.28 -9.39 11.00
CA VAL A 45 -8.98 -10.25 11.97
C VAL A 45 -9.73 -11.34 11.21
N PHE A 46 -9.86 -12.53 11.78
CA PHE A 46 -10.84 -13.50 11.30
C PHE A 46 -11.61 -14.16 12.44
N GLN A 47 -12.79 -14.68 12.15
CA GLN A 47 -13.66 -15.34 13.12
C GLN A 47 -14.12 -16.71 12.62
N LEU A 48 -14.19 -17.68 13.53
CA LEU A 48 -14.80 -18.98 13.28
C LEU A 48 -16.25 -18.95 13.82
N CYS A 49 -17.23 -18.92 12.92
CA CYS A 49 -18.63 -18.69 13.29
C CYS A 49 -19.42 -19.96 13.64
N GLU A 50 -19.06 -21.11 13.08
CA GLU A 50 -19.78 -22.38 13.27
C GLU A 50 -19.02 -23.33 14.20
N LEU A 51 -18.86 -22.93 15.46
CA LEU A 51 -17.98 -23.61 16.42
C LEU A 51 -18.30 -25.11 16.63
N VAL A 52 -19.55 -25.54 16.36
CA VAL A 52 -19.95 -26.96 16.36
C VAL A 52 -19.03 -27.84 15.49
N LYS A 53 -18.50 -27.31 14.37
CA LYS A 53 -17.59 -28.07 13.49
C LYS A 53 -16.23 -28.38 14.14
N LEU A 54 -15.85 -27.68 15.21
CA LEU A 54 -14.68 -28.04 16.03
C LEU A 54 -14.85 -29.41 16.71
N GLN A 55 -16.08 -29.88 16.92
CA GLN A 55 -16.32 -31.24 17.43
C GLN A 55 -15.91 -32.31 16.40
N SER A 56 -16.11 -32.06 15.11
CA SER A 56 -15.55 -32.90 14.03
C SER A 56 -14.03 -32.74 13.92
N SER A 57 -13.50 -31.52 14.08
CA SER A 57 -12.05 -31.29 14.13
C SER A 57 -11.38 -32.12 15.24
N CYS A 58 -11.93 -32.12 16.47
CA CYS A 58 -11.39 -32.92 17.58
C CYS A 58 -11.34 -34.42 17.25
N LYS A 59 -12.34 -34.95 16.53
CA LYS A 59 -12.33 -36.36 16.07
C LYS A 59 -11.23 -36.62 15.03
N LYS A 60 -11.12 -35.77 14.00
CA LYS A 60 -10.09 -35.91 12.94
C LYS A 60 -8.67 -35.79 13.50
N LEU A 61 -8.49 -34.91 14.48
CA LEU A 61 -7.21 -34.66 15.15
C LEU A 61 -6.90 -35.67 16.27
N ASN A 62 -7.79 -36.66 16.51
CA ASN A 62 -7.72 -37.66 17.57
C ASN A 62 -7.70 -37.10 19.01
N LEU A 63 -8.10 -35.84 19.20
CA LEU A 63 -8.09 -35.10 20.48
C LEU A 63 -9.23 -35.51 21.43
N LEU A 64 -9.53 -36.82 21.52
CA LEU A 64 -10.66 -37.33 22.31
C LEU A 64 -10.33 -37.50 23.80
N SER A 65 -9.05 -37.61 24.17
CA SER A 65 -8.63 -37.64 25.58
C SER A 65 -8.68 -36.23 26.16
N GLU A 66 -8.09 -35.28 25.43
CA GLU A 66 -8.03 -33.85 25.74
C GLU A 66 -9.44 -33.24 25.80
N LEU A 67 -10.37 -33.75 24.99
CA LEU A 67 -11.79 -33.39 25.06
C LEU A 67 -12.46 -33.86 26.36
N MET A 68 -12.02 -34.97 26.96
CA MET A 68 -12.48 -35.41 28.29
C MET A 68 -11.86 -34.54 29.39
N ASP A 69 -10.56 -34.25 29.31
CA ASP A 69 -9.85 -33.37 30.25
C ASP A 69 -10.46 -31.94 30.27
N HIS A 70 -10.95 -31.48 29.12
CA HIS A 70 -11.68 -30.21 28.95
C HIS A 70 -13.21 -30.34 29.07
N SER A 71 -13.73 -31.39 29.74
CA SER A 71 -15.17 -31.58 30.04
C SER A 71 -16.12 -31.41 28.85
N GLY A 72 -15.69 -31.82 27.66
CA GLY A 72 -16.44 -31.70 26.39
C GLY A 72 -16.29 -30.35 25.67
N ASN A 73 -15.50 -29.41 26.19
CA ASN A 73 -15.24 -28.11 25.56
C ASN A 73 -14.27 -28.26 24.37
N TYR A 74 -14.85 -28.56 23.19
CA TYR A 74 -14.13 -28.67 21.93
C TYR A 74 -13.46 -27.36 21.47
N ILE A 75 -13.81 -26.21 22.04
CA ILE A 75 -13.19 -24.91 21.70
C ILE A 75 -11.81 -24.83 22.36
N HIS A 76 -11.73 -25.07 23.68
CA HIS A 76 -10.44 -25.18 24.37
C HIS A 76 -9.59 -26.35 23.87
N THR A 77 -10.23 -27.47 23.49
CA THR A 77 -9.53 -28.64 22.95
C THR A 77 -8.87 -28.36 21.59
N ALA A 78 -9.60 -27.75 20.65
CA ALA A 78 -9.08 -27.50 19.30
C ALA A 78 -8.17 -26.25 19.20
N LEU A 79 -8.34 -25.27 20.10
CA LEU A 79 -7.63 -23.99 20.04
C LEU A 79 -6.09 -24.12 20.02
N PRO A 80 -5.42 -24.92 20.89
CA PRO A 80 -3.97 -25.08 20.85
C PRO A 80 -3.46 -25.59 19.49
N PHE A 81 -4.14 -26.58 18.90
CA PHE A 81 -3.78 -27.12 17.59
C PHE A 81 -3.96 -26.08 16.48
N ILE A 82 -5.08 -25.35 16.49
CA ILE A 82 -5.36 -24.28 15.52
C ILE A 82 -4.29 -23.18 15.63
N LEU A 83 -3.90 -22.77 16.84
CA LEU A 83 -2.84 -21.79 17.04
C LEU A 83 -1.48 -22.28 16.50
N SER A 84 -1.08 -23.52 16.81
CA SER A 84 0.19 -24.06 16.29
C SER A 84 0.19 -24.20 14.77
N LEU A 85 -0.92 -24.67 14.18
CA LEU A 85 -1.08 -24.82 12.74
C LEU A 85 -0.96 -23.48 12.01
N LEU A 86 -1.64 -22.45 12.52
CA LEU A 86 -1.60 -21.11 11.92
C LEU A 86 -0.26 -20.42 12.13
N GLN A 87 0.41 -20.65 13.26
CA GLN A 87 1.76 -20.14 13.51
C GLN A 87 2.81 -20.82 12.61
N GLN A 88 2.69 -22.12 12.34
CA GLN A 88 3.54 -22.84 11.38
C GLN A 88 3.26 -22.44 9.92
N GLY A 89 1.99 -22.21 9.56
CA GLY A 89 1.59 -21.92 8.19
C GLY A 89 1.76 -20.47 7.75
N LEU A 90 1.54 -19.51 8.65
CA LEU A 90 1.82 -18.09 8.37
C LEU A 90 3.28 -17.73 8.60
N ASP A 91 3.99 -18.48 9.46
CA ASP A 91 5.43 -18.34 9.79
C ASP A 91 5.91 -16.88 9.77
N GLN A 92 6.73 -16.49 8.79
CA GLN A 92 7.36 -15.19 8.76
C GLN A 92 6.46 -14.04 8.29
N ARG A 93 5.23 -14.31 7.84
CA ARG A 93 4.26 -13.28 7.43
C ARG A 93 3.69 -12.52 8.61
N ILE A 94 3.66 -13.14 9.79
CA ILE A 94 3.18 -12.54 11.03
C ILE A 94 4.35 -12.09 11.94
N GLN A 95 4.04 -11.09 12.76
CA GLN A 95 4.77 -10.73 13.97
C GLN A 95 4.09 -11.28 15.22
N LEU A 96 2.75 -11.32 15.23
CA LEU A 96 1.95 -11.83 16.35
C LEU A 96 0.63 -12.46 15.87
N LEU A 97 0.27 -13.59 16.48
CA LEU A 97 -1.05 -14.22 16.38
C LEU A 97 -1.75 -14.08 17.73
N THR A 98 -2.89 -13.39 17.77
CA THR A 98 -3.72 -13.23 18.97
C THR A 98 -5.05 -13.97 18.82
N HIS A 99 -5.74 -14.21 19.92
CA HIS A 99 -7.10 -14.77 19.93
C HIS A 99 -7.90 -14.18 21.09
N SER A 100 -9.19 -13.99 20.86
CA SER A 100 -10.18 -13.64 21.88
C SER A 100 -11.17 -14.79 22.01
N LEU A 101 -11.16 -15.43 23.17
CA LEU A 101 -12.26 -16.24 23.66
C LEU A 101 -13.40 -15.31 24.12
N SER A 102 -14.63 -15.79 24.12
CA SER A 102 -15.71 -15.16 24.89
C SER A 102 -15.44 -15.32 26.38
N PRO A 103 -15.92 -14.41 27.24
CA PRO A 103 -16.07 -14.73 28.66
C PRO A 103 -16.96 -15.97 28.80
N ASP A 104 -16.74 -16.76 29.84
CA ASP A 104 -17.64 -17.87 30.18
C ASP A 104 -19.05 -17.31 30.42
N PRO A 105 -20.09 -17.93 29.83
CA PRO A 105 -21.45 -17.47 30.02
C PRO A 105 -21.88 -17.65 31.48
N GLU A 106 -22.61 -16.68 32.03
CA GLU A 106 -23.30 -16.83 33.32
C GLU A 106 -24.70 -17.42 33.09
N TRP A 107 -25.16 -18.32 33.97
CA TRP A 107 -26.48 -18.94 33.89
C TRP A 107 -27.11 -19.13 35.28
N SER A 108 -28.44 -19.29 35.33
CA SER A 108 -29.13 -19.59 36.59
C SER A 108 -28.84 -21.02 37.04
N VAL A 109 -28.66 -21.24 38.35
CA VAL A 109 -28.52 -22.57 38.96
C VAL A 109 -29.72 -23.48 38.64
N GLU A 110 -30.88 -22.90 38.33
CA GLU A 110 -32.11 -23.60 37.93
C GLU A 110 -32.15 -24.01 36.44
N SER A 111 -31.12 -23.66 35.65
CA SER A 111 -31.08 -23.86 34.20
C SER A 111 -29.95 -24.79 33.74
N GLU A 112 -30.17 -25.52 32.64
CA GLU A 112 -29.12 -26.36 32.04
C GLU A 112 -27.88 -25.53 31.66
N ALA A 113 -26.69 -26.11 31.86
CA ALA A 113 -25.43 -25.48 31.51
C ALA A 113 -25.38 -25.04 30.02
N PRO A 114 -24.92 -23.81 29.71
CA PRO A 114 -24.82 -23.29 28.36
C PRO A 114 -24.05 -24.21 27.42
N LYS A 115 -24.73 -24.68 26.38
CA LYS A 115 -24.15 -25.63 25.40
C LYS A 115 -23.20 -24.86 24.49
N TYR A 116 -21.93 -25.29 24.39
CA TYR A 116 -20.85 -24.63 23.63
C TYR A 116 -21.22 -24.18 22.21
N LYS A 117 -22.19 -24.85 21.56
CA LYS A 117 -22.76 -24.48 20.26
C LYS A 117 -23.42 -23.10 20.19
N ALA A 118 -23.71 -22.48 21.34
CA ALA A 118 -24.35 -21.16 21.46
C ALA A 118 -23.36 -20.04 21.81
N GLN A 119 -22.06 -20.34 21.96
CA GLN A 119 -21.03 -19.32 22.18
C GLN A 119 -20.78 -18.47 20.91
N PRO A 120 -20.40 -17.19 21.04
CA PRO A 120 -20.17 -16.30 19.91
C PRO A 120 -18.87 -16.67 19.14
N PRO A 121 -18.67 -16.15 17.92
CA PRO A 121 -17.55 -16.56 17.06
C PRO A 121 -16.16 -16.39 17.70
N LEU A 122 -15.40 -17.48 17.78
CA LEU A 122 -14.00 -17.47 18.22
C LEU A 122 -13.19 -16.58 17.27
N SER A 123 -12.56 -15.54 17.80
CA SER A 123 -11.96 -14.47 17.00
C SER A 123 -10.44 -14.48 17.13
N PHE A 124 -9.73 -14.29 16.01
CA PHE A 124 -8.28 -14.31 15.91
C PHE A 124 -7.77 -13.00 15.29
N GLY A 125 -6.68 -12.46 15.81
CA GLY A 125 -6.04 -11.24 15.32
C GLY A 125 -4.65 -11.52 14.76
N LEU A 126 -4.34 -10.90 13.62
CA LEU A 126 -3.07 -11.02 12.91
C LEU A 126 -2.37 -9.66 12.90
N LEU A 127 -1.16 -9.60 13.46
CA LEU A 127 -0.22 -8.51 13.24
C LEU A 127 0.83 -8.99 12.23
N PHE A 128 1.00 -8.28 11.12
CA PHE A 128 1.80 -8.70 9.99
C PHE A 128 3.21 -8.08 9.96
N ARG A 129 4.10 -8.72 9.19
CA ARG A 129 5.31 -8.08 8.65
C ARG A 129 5.02 -7.62 7.21
N PRO A 130 4.91 -6.29 6.95
CA PRO A 130 4.45 -5.75 5.66
C PRO A 130 5.22 -6.25 4.44
N GLU A 131 6.51 -6.55 4.62
CA GLU A 131 7.44 -6.99 3.58
C GLU A 131 7.11 -8.39 3.05
N LEU A 132 6.50 -9.23 3.89
CA LEU A 132 6.27 -10.66 3.61
C LEU A 132 4.78 -11.00 3.49
N ALA A 133 3.89 -10.27 4.17
CA ALA A 133 2.46 -10.56 4.17
C ALA A 133 1.83 -10.63 2.77
N ALA A 134 2.28 -9.77 1.85
CA ALA A 134 1.81 -9.71 0.46
C ALA A 134 2.60 -10.59 -0.54
N SER A 135 3.52 -11.46 -0.07
CA SER A 135 4.19 -12.44 -0.95
C SER A 135 3.17 -13.45 -1.50
N VAL A 136 3.25 -13.78 -2.79
CA VAL A 136 2.43 -14.86 -3.40
C VAL A 136 3.08 -16.24 -3.28
N LEU A 137 4.32 -16.31 -2.80
CA LEU A 137 5.13 -17.52 -2.84
C LEU A 137 5.63 -17.86 -1.43
N GLU A 138 5.37 -19.08 -1.00
CA GLU A 138 6.16 -19.71 0.07
C GLU A 138 7.35 -20.43 -0.57
N ARG A 139 8.57 -20.17 -0.08
CA ARG A 139 9.76 -20.96 -0.42
C ARG A 139 10.03 -21.95 0.70
N GLY A 140 9.84 -23.23 0.41
CA GLY A 140 10.12 -24.34 1.32
C GLY A 140 11.61 -24.72 1.35
N PRO A 141 11.94 -25.81 2.08
CA PRO A 141 13.30 -26.35 2.14
C PRO A 141 13.72 -27.00 0.81
N PRO A 142 15.04 -27.24 0.60
CA PRO A 142 15.53 -28.04 -0.53
C PRO A 142 14.87 -29.42 -0.59
N ALA A 143 14.63 -29.92 -1.81
CA ALA A 143 13.90 -31.16 -2.06
C ALA A 143 14.48 -32.39 -1.32
N ASP A 144 15.82 -32.44 -1.20
CA ASP A 144 16.56 -33.53 -0.56
C ASP A 144 16.58 -33.44 0.99
N SER A 145 16.00 -32.38 1.57
CA SER A 145 15.93 -32.19 3.02
C SER A 145 14.81 -33.04 3.63
N PRO A 146 15.00 -33.67 4.82
CA PRO A 146 13.90 -34.34 5.52
C PRO A 146 12.71 -33.40 5.81
N LYS A 147 12.98 -32.10 5.98
CA LYS A 147 11.96 -31.06 6.17
C LYS A 147 11.04 -30.86 4.94
N ALA A 148 11.43 -31.34 3.75
CA ALA A 148 10.55 -31.33 2.58
C ALA A 148 9.33 -32.27 2.77
N ALA A 149 9.46 -33.32 3.57
CA ALA A 149 8.31 -34.17 3.94
C ALA A 149 7.33 -33.42 4.87
N GLU A 150 7.86 -32.72 5.88
CA GLU A 150 7.07 -31.87 6.80
C GLU A 150 6.33 -30.76 6.03
N PHE A 151 7.02 -30.09 5.09
CA PHE A 151 6.44 -29.04 4.24
C PHE A 151 5.34 -29.59 3.33
N ARG A 152 5.56 -30.74 2.67
CA ARG A 152 4.52 -31.42 1.88
C ARG A 152 3.33 -31.88 2.72
N GLN A 153 3.54 -32.29 3.97
CA GLN A 153 2.47 -32.65 4.89
C GLN A 153 1.65 -31.42 5.33
N LEU A 154 2.31 -30.28 5.59
CA LEU A 154 1.65 -29.03 5.98
C LEU A 154 0.77 -28.47 4.86
N TRP A 155 1.26 -28.47 3.62
CA TRP A 155 0.56 -27.84 2.49
C TRP A 155 -0.27 -28.80 1.63
N GLY A 156 0.00 -30.11 1.72
CA GLY A 156 -0.69 -31.13 0.93
C GLY A 156 -0.55 -30.89 -0.57
N LEU A 157 -1.68 -30.97 -1.30
CA LEU A 157 -1.74 -30.84 -2.76
C LEU A 157 -1.32 -29.47 -3.32
N ARG A 158 -1.06 -28.45 -2.47
CA ARG A 158 -0.53 -27.14 -2.88
C ARG A 158 1.02 -27.07 -2.93
N SER A 159 1.73 -28.10 -2.44
CA SER A 159 3.21 -28.15 -2.50
C SER A 159 3.69 -28.62 -3.88
N GLU A 160 4.53 -27.83 -4.53
CA GLU A 160 5.18 -28.15 -5.81
C GLU A 160 6.71 -28.05 -5.73
N LEU A 161 7.43 -28.89 -6.47
CA LEU A 161 8.88 -28.76 -6.63
C LEU A 161 9.20 -27.67 -7.65
N ARG A 162 9.87 -26.61 -7.21
CA ARG A 162 10.15 -25.42 -8.03
C ARG A 162 11.65 -25.16 -8.12
N ARG A 163 12.15 -25.00 -9.36
CA ARG A 163 13.52 -24.53 -9.62
C ARG A 163 13.54 -23.00 -9.61
N PHE A 164 14.47 -22.44 -8.86
CA PHE A 164 14.64 -20.99 -8.69
C PHE A 164 15.75 -20.43 -9.59
N GLN A 165 15.85 -19.10 -9.68
CA GLN A 165 16.87 -18.40 -10.48
C GLN A 165 18.30 -18.62 -9.96
N ASP A 166 18.44 -18.96 -8.68
CA ASP A 166 19.69 -19.42 -8.05
C ASP A 166 20.05 -20.88 -8.40
N GLY A 167 19.24 -21.54 -9.24
CA GLY A 167 19.41 -22.93 -9.66
C GLY A 167 18.89 -23.97 -8.66
N ALA A 168 18.59 -23.58 -7.41
CA ALA A 168 18.16 -24.50 -6.37
C ALA A 168 16.75 -25.04 -6.66
N ILE A 169 16.53 -26.31 -6.29
CA ILE A 169 15.23 -26.98 -6.34
C ILE A 169 14.73 -27.11 -4.91
N THR A 170 13.64 -26.41 -4.58
CA THR A 170 13.00 -26.48 -3.27
C THR A 170 11.53 -26.85 -3.44
N GLU A 171 10.92 -27.35 -2.37
CA GLU A 171 9.46 -27.28 -2.26
C GLU A 171 9.02 -25.80 -2.29
N ALA A 172 7.82 -25.54 -2.79
CA ALA A 172 7.22 -24.21 -2.85
C ALA A 172 5.69 -24.31 -2.84
N VAL A 173 5.03 -23.20 -2.47
CA VAL A 173 3.58 -23.03 -2.65
C VAL A 173 3.33 -21.70 -3.36
N LEU A 174 2.47 -21.71 -4.38
CA LEU A 174 2.02 -20.50 -5.07
C LEU A 174 0.56 -20.19 -4.72
N TRP A 175 0.33 -18.94 -4.31
CA TRP A 175 -0.97 -18.36 -3.97
C TRP A 175 -1.48 -17.43 -5.07
N ASP A 176 -2.79 -17.26 -5.09
CA ASP A 176 -3.49 -16.51 -6.13
C ASP A 176 -3.33 -15.00 -5.87
N GLY A 177 -2.63 -14.28 -6.76
CA GLY A 177 -2.20 -12.90 -6.50
C GLY A 177 -1.55 -12.20 -7.69
N GLU A 178 -2.31 -11.89 -8.73
CA GLU A 178 -1.84 -11.08 -9.86
C GLU A 178 -1.69 -9.61 -9.43
N SER A 179 -2.74 -9.05 -8.80
CA SER A 179 -2.78 -7.66 -8.32
C SER A 179 -2.40 -7.49 -6.85
N MET A 180 -2.05 -6.27 -6.44
CA MET A 180 -1.81 -5.92 -5.02
C MET A 180 -3.06 -6.14 -4.14
N CYS A 181 -4.25 -5.96 -4.70
CA CYS A 181 -5.52 -6.20 -4.01
C CYS A 181 -5.72 -7.70 -3.70
N GLN A 182 -5.41 -8.60 -4.65
CA GLN A 182 -5.43 -10.04 -4.38
C GLN A 182 -4.32 -10.46 -3.41
N LYS A 183 -3.10 -9.88 -3.55
CA LYS A 183 -1.95 -10.16 -2.66
C LYS A 183 -2.22 -9.86 -1.19
N ARG A 184 -2.97 -8.80 -0.87
CA ARG A 184 -3.43 -8.52 0.51
C ARG A 184 -4.28 -9.64 1.11
N LEU A 185 -4.91 -10.48 0.29
CA LEU A 185 -5.74 -11.61 0.72
C LEU A 185 -5.03 -12.96 0.70
N VAL A 186 -3.73 -13.04 0.37
CA VAL A 186 -2.95 -14.29 0.49
C VAL A 186 -2.99 -14.87 1.92
N PRO A 187 -2.88 -14.08 3.01
CA PRO A 187 -3.06 -14.62 4.37
C PRO A 187 -4.44 -15.25 4.59
N LYS A 188 -5.51 -14.77 3.93
CA LYS A 188 -6.83 -15.44 3.97
C LYS A 188 -6.75 -16.83 3.33
N GLN A 189 -6.14 -16.93 2.14
CA GLN A 189 -6.01 -18.18 1.39
C GLN A 189 -5.22 -19.23 2.20
N ILE A 190 -4.13 -18.81 2.85
CA ILE A 190 -3.33 -19.65 3.76
C ILE A 190 -4.22 -20.20 4.90
N ILE A 191 -4.96 -19.31 5.57
CA ILE A 191 -5.82 -19.66 6.71
C ILE A 191 -6.95 -20.62 6.29
N THR A 192 -7.68 -20.33 5.21
CA THR A 192 -8.78 -21.20 4.76
C THR A 192 -8.30 -22.56 4.26
N HIS A 193 -7.16 -22.61 3.55
CA HIS A 193 -6.53 -23.86 3.10
C HIS A 193 -6.11 -24.74 4.28
N LEU A 194 -5.38 -24.20 5.26
CA LEU A 194 -4.87 -24.97 6.40
C LEU A 194 -5.99 -25.46 7.31
N LEU A 195 -6.97 -24.61 7.62
CA LEU A 195 -8.12 -24.97 8.45
C LEU A 195 -9.01 -26.04 7.79
N GLN A 196 -9.17 -26.00 6.46
CA GLN A 196 -9.87 -27.06 5.72
C GLN A 196 -9.05 -28.36 5.68
N LEU A 197 -7.75 -28.28 5.32
CA LEU A 197 -6.89 -29.44 5.13
C LEU A 197 -6.69 -30.24 6.43
N HIS A 198 -6.41 -29.56 7.54
CA HIS A 198 -6.04 -30.22 8.81
C HIS A 198 -7.22 -30.35 9.77
N ALA A 199 -8.11 -29.36 9.86
CA ALA A 199 -9.19 -29.33 10.86
C ALA A 199 -10.61 -29.60 10.32
N ASP A 200 -10.80 -29.82 9.01
CA ASP A 200 -12.14 -29.95 8.38
C ASP A 200 -13.06 -28.73 8.59
N ILE A 201 -12.48 -27.54 8.76
CA ILE A 201 -13.23 -26.29 8.89
C ILE A 201 -13.29 -25.63 7.50
N PRO A 202 -14.44 -25.64 6.80
CA PRO A 202 -14.55 -25.04 5.47
C PRO A 202 -14.56 -23.52 5.52
N GLU A 203 -14.21 -22.88 4.40
CA GLU A 203 -14.16 -21.42 4.27
C GLU A 203 -15.48 -20.71 4.66
N SER A 204 -16.64 -21.37 4.48
CA SER A 204 -17.94 -20.82 4.89
C SER A 204 -18.02 -20.49 6.39
N CYS A 205 -17.20 -21.15 7.22
CA CYS A 205 -17.13 -20.91 8.66
C CYS A 205 -16.18 -19.78 9.04
N VAL A 206 -15.34 -19.30 8.11
CA VAL A 206 -14.24 -18.35 8.32
C VAL A 206 -14.66 -16.96 7.84
N ARG A 207 -15.18 -16.13 8.75
CA ARG A 207 -15.44 -14.71 8.45
C ARG A 207 -14.12 -13.95 8.51
N TYR A 208 -13.60 -13.52 7.36
CA TYR A 208 -12.39 -12.71 7.27
C TYR A 208 -12.70 -11.22 7.28
N VAL A 209 -11.94 -10.44 8.05
CA VAL A 209 -12.04 -8.98 8.19
C VAL A 209 -10.66 -8.39 7.91
N GLY A 210 -10.41 -8.14 6.64
CA GLY A 210 -9.19 -7.58 6.08
C GLY A 210 -9.45 -7.16 4.64
N ALA A 211 -8.81 -6.08 4.16
CA ALA A 211 -9.12 -5.45 2.86
C ALA A 211 -10.61 -5.04 2.67
N MET A 212 -11.37 -4.83 3.75
CA MET A 212 -12.82 -4.51 3.72
C MET A 212 -13.17 -3.23 2.95
N VAL A 213 -12.23 -2.29 2.83
CA VAL A 213 -12.43 -1.00 2.13
C VAL A 213 -12.04 -1.11 0.65
N ASP A 214 -11.36 -2.19 0.23
CA ASP A 214 -10.92 -2.36 -1.15
C ASP A 214 -12.09 -2.36 -2.14
N ASP A 215 -13.27 -2.86 -1.75
CA ASP A 215 -14.49 -2.83 -2.60
C ASP A 215 -14.95 -1.41 -2.97
N VAL A 216 -14.55 -0.39 -2.22
CA VAL A 216 -14.84 1.03 -2.51
C VAL A 216 -13.85 1.61 -3.55
N ILE A 217 -12.66 1.01 -3.70
CA ILE A 217 -11.54 1.53 -4.53
C ILE A 217 -11.08 0.59 -5.66
N LYS A 218 -11.56 -0.67 -5.70
CA LYS A 218 -11.31 -1.64 -6.78
C LYS A 218 -11.71 -1.06 -8.15
N SER A 219 -10.82 -1.20 -9.13
CA SER A 219 -11.03 -0.65 -10.48
C SER A 219 -10.33 -1.45 -11.58
N GLY A 220 -11.13 -2.22 -12.31
CA GLY A 220 -10.78 -3.09 -13.43
C GLY A 220 -11.96 -4.00 -13.76
N SER A 221 -12.08 -4.46 -15.01
CA SER A 221 -13.16 -5.36 -15.46
C SER A 221 -12.75 -6.83 -15.47
N GLU A 222 -11.45 -7.11 -15.63
CA GLU A 222 -10.89 -8.46 -15.73
C GLU A 222 -10.14 -8.82 -14.45
N VAL A 223 -9.05 -8.10 -14.15
CA VAL A 223 -8.30 -8.24 -12.89
C VAL A 223 -8.65 -7.08 -11.93
N PRO A 224 -9.11 -7.36 -10.69
CA PRO A 224 -9.40 -6.32 -9.71
C PRO A 224 -8.11 -5.70 -9.18
N SER A 225 -7.88 -4.42 -9.47
CA SER A 225 -6.71 -3.63 -9.01
C SER A 225 -7.19 -2.39 -8.28
N THR A 226 -6.56 -2.06 -7.16
CA THR A 226 -6.82 -0.87 -6.34
C THR A 226 -5.97 0.35 -6.77
N GLY A 227 -5.10 0.18 -7.76
CA GLY A 227 -4.41 1.27 -8.46
C GLY A 227 -2.90 1.39 -8.22
N GLU A 228 -2.35 0.61 -7.29
CA GLU A 228 -0.94 0.64 -6.91
C GLU A 228 -0.01 0.34 -8.08
N GLU A 229 -0.39 -0.59 -8.96
CA GLU A 229 0.41 -0.95 -10.15
C GLU A 229 0.48 0.22 -11.14
N LYS A 230 -0.62 0.99 -11.25
CA LYS A 230 -0.74 2.17 -12.12
C LYS A 230 0.04 3.36 -11.55
N SER A 231 0.05 3.52 -10.23
CA SER A 231 0.88 4.49 -9.52
C SER A 231 2.38 4.16 -9.64
N LEU A 232 2.76 2.89 -9.45
CA LEU A 232 4.14 2.41 -9.63
C LEU A 232 4.65 2.64 -11.06
N ALA A 233 3.85 2.32 -12.08
CA ALA A 233 4.19 2.59 -13.48
C ALA A 233 4.42 4.09 -13.75
N VAL A 234 3.70 4.97 -13.04
CA VAL A 234 3.91 6.43 -13.09
C VAL A 234 5.18 6.88 -12.36
N VAL A 235 5.55 6.27 -11.24
CA VAL A 235 6.82 6.56 -10.55
C VAL A 235 8.01 6.12 -11.41
N GLN A 236 8.05 4.87 -11.85
CA GLN A 236 9.12 4.31 -12.71
C GLN A 236 9.35 5.14 -13.98
N SER A 237 8.29 5.74 -14.51
CA SER A 237 8.35 6.54 -15.73
C SER A 237 8.67 8.02 -15.49
N TYR A 238 8.35 8.58 -14.33
CA TYR A 238 8.99 9.80 -13.84
C TYR A 238 10.51 9.57 -13.68
N ASP A 239 10.96 8.44 -13.12
CA ASP A 239 12.38 8.14 -12.92
C ASP A 239 13.17 8.00 -14.23
N ASP A 240 12.61 7.36 -15.26
CA ASP A 240 13.22 7.34 -16.60
C ASP A 240 13.21 8.72 -17.28
N LEU A 241 12.18 9.56 -17.08
CA LEU A 241 12.21 10.93 -17.61
C LEU A 241 13.24 11.80 -16.88
N SER A 242 13.34 11.67 -15.55
CA SER A 242 14.35 12.33 -14.71
C SER A 242 15.76 11.97 -15.18
N ARG A 243 16.08 10.67 -15.30
CA ARG A 243 17.38 10.18 -15.81
C ARG A 243 17.71 10.65 -17.24
N LYS A 244 16.70 10.92 -18.07
CA LYS A 244 16.86 11.51 -19.41
C LYS A 244 17.12 13.02 -19.37
N LEU A 245 16.41 13.76 -18.52
CA LEU A 245 16.62 15.19 -18.29
C LEU A 245 18.03 15.49 -17.74
N TRP A 246 18.51 14.68 -16.79
CA TRP A 246 19.86 14.80 -16.22
C TRP A 246 20.99 14.51 -17.23
N ARG A 247 20.68 13.84 -18.35
CA ARG A 247 21.62 13.52 -19.43
C ARG A 247 21.40 14.40 -20.67
N LEU A 248 20.65 15.51 -20.53
CA LEU A 248 20.24 16.34 -21.66
C LEU A 248 21.22 17.49 -21.89
N GLU A 249 22.18 17.25 -22.78
CA GLU A 249 23.14 18.25 -23.25
C GLU A 249 22.50 19.28 -24.20
N GLY A 250 23.15 20.44 -24.35
CA GLY A 250 22.73 21.49 -25.29
C GLY A 250 21.70 22.49 -24.75
N LEU A 251 21.44 22.50 -23.44
CA LEU A 251 20.77 23.61 -22.75
C LEU A 251 21.77 24.73 -22.39
N PRO A 252 21.34 26.01 -22.27
CA PRO A 252 22.22 27.12 -21.86
C PRO A 252 22.58 27.14 -20.37
N LEU A 253 21.90 26.33 -19.56
CA LEU A 253 22.12 26.07 -18.14
C LEU A 253 21.82 24.58 -17.92
N SER A 254 22.66 23.86 -17.17
CA SER A 254 22.41 22.44 -16.86
C SER A 254 21.23 22.25 -15.90
N ILE A 255 20.62 21.06 -15.91
CA ILE A 255 19.56 20.66 -14.97
C ILE A 255 20.23 20.04 -13.74
N THR A 256 20.04 20.65 -12.58
CA THR A 256 20.67 20.25 -11.31
C THR A 256 19.79 19.34 -10.46
N ALA A 257 18.46 19.46 -10.57
CA ALA A 257 17.52 18.55 -9.93
C ALA A 257 16.18 18.50 -10.67
N VAL A 258 15.52 17.34 -10.58
CA VAL A 258 14.16 17.12 -11.05
C VAL A 258 13.36 16.59 -9.87
N GLN A 259 12.27 17.25 -9.50
CA GLN A 259 11.51 16.98 -8.28
C GLN A 259 10.02 16.72 -8.56
N GLY A 260 9.52 15.58 -8.09
CA GLY A 260 8.12 15.19 -8.23
C GLY A 260 7.19 15.90 -7.24
N ALA A 261 6.44 16.89 -7.70
CA ALA A 261 5.51 17.66 -6.85
C ALA A 261 4.11 17.04 -6.75
N HIS A 262 3.72 16.20 -7.72
CA HIS A 262 2.36 15.66 -7.84
C HIS A 262 2.05 14.51 -6.85
N PRO A 263 0.81 14.43 -6.31
CA PRO A 263 0.36 13.32 -5.44
C PRO A 263 0.61 11.91 -5.98
N ALA A 264 0.54 11.70 -7.30
CA ALA A 264 0.83 10.41 -7.94
C ALA A 264 2.21 9.85 -7.58
N LEU A 265 3.21 10.72 -7.44
CA LEU A 265 4.62 10.36 -7.27
C LEU A 265 4.97 10.04 -5.81
N ARG A 266 4.00 10.16 -4.90
CA ARG A 266 4.10 9.85 -3.47
C ARG A 266 2.94 9.01 -2.95
N TYR A 267 2.21 8.34 -3.85
CA TYR A 267 1.05 7.49 -3.56
C TYR A 267 -0.13 8.17 -2.82
N THR A 268 -0.18 9.51 -2.73
CA THR A 268 -1.26 10.26 -2.05
C THR A 268 -2.37 10.73 -3.01
N GLN A 269 -2.60 10.05 -4.13
CA GLN A 269 -3.64 10.41 -5.10
C GLN A 269 -4.89 9.51 -4.94
N VAL A 270 -6.03 10.11 -4.64
CA VAL A 270 -7.32 9.42 -4.38
C VAL A 270 -7.74 8.46 -5.50
N PHE A 271 -7.52 8.83 -6.75
CA PHE A 271 -7.80 7.99 -7.92
C PHE A 271 -6.51 7.70 -8.69
N PRO A 272 -6.16 6.43 -8.95
CA PRO A 272 -4.92 6.11 -9.65
C PRO A 272 -4.92 6.68 -11.08
N PRO A 273 -3.78 7.15 -11.60
CA PRO A 273 -3.69 7.68 -12.97
C PRO A 273 -4.02 6.58 -14.00
N LYS A 274 -5.15 6.74 -14.70
CA LYS A 274 -5.57 5.82 -15.76
C LYS A 274 -5.03 6.31 -17.12
N PRO A 275 -4.42 5.44 -17.95
CA PRO A 275 -4.09 5.81 -19.33
C PRO A 275 -5.37 6.03 -20.14
N LEU A 276 -5.39 7.04 -21.00
CA LEU A 276 -6.55 7.35 -21.84
C LEU A 276 -6.36 6.78 -23.25
N LYS A 277 -7.25 5.89 -23.69
CA LYS A 277 -7.44 5.65 -25.12
C LYS A 277 -8.39 6.72 -25.65
N MET A 278 -7.88 7.64 -26.47
CA MET A 278 -8.69 8.71 -27.06
C MET A 278 -9.25 8.22 -28.40
N ASP A 279 -10.58 8.11 -28.51
CA ASP A 279 -11.22 7.77 -29.79
C ASP A 279 -11.20 9.00 -30.72
N TYR A 280 -10.24 9.01 -31.64
CA TYR A 280 -10.09 10.07 -32.63
C TYR A 280 -11.29 10.21 -33.58
N SER A 281 -12.20 9.24 -33.68
CA SER A 281 -13.40 9.36 -34.52
C SER A 281 -14.38 10.42 -33.99
N PHE A 282 -14.38 10.67 -32.67
CA PHE A 282 -15.24 11.64 -32.00
C PHE A 282 -14.82 13.11 -32.22
N PHE A 283 -13.66 13.34 -32.84
CA PHE A 283 -13.06 14.66 -32.98
C PHE A 283 -12.81 15.04 -34.44
N ASP A 284 -12.94 16.33 -34.74
CA ASP A 284 -12.40 16.91 -35.95
C ASP A 284 -11.08 17.64 -35.67
N LYS A 285 -10.21 17.68 -36.69
CA LYS A 285 -8.90 18.31 -36.62
C LYS A 285 -8.98 19.75 -37.11
N GLU A 286 -8.80 20.70 -36.21
CA GLU A 286 -8.74 22.12 -36.53
C GLU A 286 -7.50 22.41 -37.39
N LYS A 287 -7.71 22.88 -38.63
CA LYS A 287 -6.65 23.02 -39.64
C LYS A 287 -5.53 23.99 -39.26
N THR A 288 -5.86 25.03 -38.49
CA THR A 288 -4.93 26.09 -38.04
C THR A 288 -4.06 25.64 -36.87
N CYS A 289 -4.70 25.17 -35.79
CA CYS A 289 -4.03 24.93 -34.50
C CYS A 289 -3.66 23.46 -34.23
N ARG A 290 -4.09 22.52 -35.10
CA ARG A 290 -4.03 21.06 -34.88
C ARG A 290 -4.79 20.58 -33.63
N SER A 291 -5.71 21.40 -33.12
CA SER A 291 -6.63 21.05 -32.03
C SER A 291 -7.54 19.90 -32.41
N LEU A 292 -8.00 19.13 -31.41
CA LEU A 292 -9.07 18.16 -31.55
C LEU A 292 -10.36 18.77 -30.98
N VAL A 293 -11.33 19.07 -31.84
CA VAL A 293 -12.61 19.66 -31.47
C VAL A 293 -13.66 18.54 -31.40
N PRO A 294 -14.45 18.42 -30.32
CA PRO A 294 -15.51 17.40 -30.25
C PRO A 294 -16.54 17.61 -31.34
N LYS A 295 -16.98 16.52 -31.98
CA LYS A 295 -18.10 16.54 -32.92
C LYS A 295 -19.42 16.76 -32.19
N GLU A 296 -20.38 17.33 -32.91
CA GLU A 296 -21.75 17.47 -32.41
C GLU A 296 -22.32 16.09 -31.99
N GLY A 297 -22.98 16.04 -30.83
CA GLY A 297 -23.48 14.80 -30.24
C GLY A 297 -22.42 13.82 -29.73
N LYS A 298 -21.11 14.16 -29.72
CA LYS A 298 -20.04 13.34 -29.15
C LYS A 298 -19.55 13.88 -27.80
N PRO A 299 -19.10 13.01 -26.88
CA PRO A 299 -18.62 13.44 -25.57
C PRO A 299 -17.32 14.24 -25.67
N CYS A 300 -17.19 15.25 -24.81
CA CYS A 300 -15.93 15.96 -24.58
C CYS A 300 -14.81 14.99 -24.14
N PRO A 301 -13.53 15.31 -24.41
CA PRO A 301 -12.43 14.44 -24.04
C PRO A 301 -12.28 14.39 -22.51
N ALA A 302 -11.99 13.21 -21.97
CA ALA A 302 -11.76 13.05 -20.54
C ALA A 302 -10.57 13.92 -20.08
N TYR A 303 -10.75 14.65 -18.98
CA TYR A 303 -9.70 15.48 -18.42
C TYR A 303 -8.53 14.64 -17.91
N ILE A 304 -7.35 14.84 -18.49
CA ILE A 304 -6.10 14.24 -18.03
C ILE A 304 -5.45 15.19 -17.02
N THR A 305 -5.49 14.82 -15.73
CA THR A 305 -4.77 15.56 -14.67
C THR A 305 -3.27 15.54 -14.95
N PRO A 306 -2.59 16.70 -15.06
CA PRO A 306 -1.16 16.74 -15.29
C PRO A 306 -0.37 16.37 -14.04
N ILE A 307 0.63 15.51 -14.23
CA ILE A 307 1.61 15.15 -13.21
C ILE A 307 2.65 16.28 -13.16
N THR A 308 2.51 17.15 -12.16
CA THR A 308 3.43 18.27 -11.91
C THR A 308 4.82 17.80 -11.47
N VAL A 309 5.83 18.27 -12.19
CA VAL A 309 7.27 18.11 -11.90
C VAL A 309 7.92 19.50 -11.86
N ILE A 310 8.95 19.68 -11.03
CA ILE A 310 9.74 20.92 -10.94
C ILE A 310 11.16 20.61 -11.46
N CYS A 311 11.72 21.49 -12.29
CA CYS A 311 13.10 21.38 -12.76
C CYS A 311 13.92 22.55 -12.22
N HIS A 312 14.97 22.22 -11.46
CA HIS A 312 15.99 23.18 -11.05
C HIS A 312 17.13 23.20 -12.05
N MET A 313 17.67 24.38 -12.31
CA MET A 313 18.83 24.60 -13.16
C MET A 313 20.02 25.01 -12.30
N GLU A 314 21.21 25.07 -12.89
CA GLU A 314 22.37 25.67 -12.21
C GLU A 314 22.15 27.15 -11.86
N GLY A 315 22.85 27.60 -10.81
CA GLY A 315 22.82 29.00 -10.39
C GLY A 315 23.47 29.90 -11.44
N SER A 316 22.86 31.04 -11.75
CA SER A 316 23.37 32.00 -12.73
C SER A 316 23.12 33.43 -12.26
N GLY A 317 24.13 34.29 -12.37
CA GLY A 317 23.99 35.73 -12.10
C GLY A 317 23.32 36.51 -13.24
N LYS A 318 22.87 35.84 -14.32
CA LYS A 318 22.35 36.47 -15.55
C LYS A 318 20.82 36.57 -15.61
N TRP A 319 20.11 36.26 -14.53
CA TRP A 319 18.66 36.46 -14.48
C TRP A 319 18.31 37.96 -14.34
N PRO A 320 17.37 38.50 -15.13
CA PRO A 320 16.99 39.89 -15.06
C PRO A 320 16.07 40.15 -13.86
N ASN A 321 16.12 41.38 -13.32
CA ASN A 321 15.28 41.79 -12.18
C ASN A 321 13.80 42.00 -12.54
N ASP A 322 13.47 42.14 -13.83
CA ASP A 322 12.08 42.30 -14.28
C ASP A 322 11.33 40.96 -14.34
N ARG A 323 10.11 40.98 -13.77
CA ARG A 323 9.18 39.85 -13.71
C ARG A 323 8.71 39.38 -15.10
N LEU A 324 8.60 40.27 -16.10
CA LEU A 324 8.21 39.86 -17.46
C LEU A 324 9.40 39.21 -18.19
N ALA A 325 10.59 39.81 -18.11
CA ALA A 325 11.83 39.27 -18.67
C ALA A 325 12.14 37.85 -18.12
N ILE A 326 11.97 37.61 -16.81
CA ILE A 326 12.07 36.26 -16.21
C ILE A 326 11.09 35.28 -16.87
N ARG A 327 9.84 35.69 -17.15
CA ARG A 327 8.84 34.84 -17.82
C ARG A 327 9.21 34.53 -19.27
N HIS A 328 9.71 35.51 -20.01
CA HIS A 328 10.17 35.30 -21.39
C HIS A 328 11.39 34.35 -21.46
N ILE A 329 12.35 34.49 -20.53
CA ILE A 329 13.50 33.57 -20.45
C ILE A 329 13.04 32.16 -20.07
N ARG A 330 12.17 31.99 -19.06
CA ARG A 330 11.58 30.68 -18.72
C ARG A 330 10.86 30.05 -19.91
N ALA A 331 10.10 30.84 -20.68
CA ALA A 331 9.44 30.36 -21.91
C ALA A 331 10.45 29.89 -22.98
N ALA A 332 11.56 30.61 -23.18
CA ALA A 332 12.63 30.19 -24.08
C ALA A 332 13.28 28.87 -23.65
N PHE A 333 13.56 28.68 -22.35
CA PHE A 333 14.02 27.41 -21.81
C PHE A 333 13.00 26.28 -22.04
N HIS A 334 11.71 26.50 -21.84
CA HIS A 334 10.67 25.49 -22.14
C HIS A 334 10.66 25.09 -23.62
N ILE A 335 10.83 26.05 -24.53
CA ILE A 335 10.92 25.79 -25.98
C ILE A 335 12.14 24.90 -26.25
N GLN A 336 13.35 25.34 -25.88
CA GLN A 336 14.59 24.62 -26.15
C GLN A 336 14.61 23.22 -25.52
N LEU A 337 14.10 23.07 -24.29
CA LEU A 337 13.93 21.78 -23.62
C LEU A 337 12.96 20.87 -24.41
N GLY A 338 11.83 21.40 -24.87
CA GLY A 338 10.87 20.68 -25.73
C GLY A 338 11.41 20.33 -27.11
N GLU A 339 12.43 21.04 -27.61
CA GLU A 339 13.13 20.73 -28.86
C GLU A 339 14.14 19.59 -28.66
N LEU A 340 14.94 19.66 -27.61
CA LEU A 340 15.94 18.66 -27.26
C LEU A 340 15.28 17.31 -26.89
N LEU A 341 14.21 17.31 -26.09
CA LEU A 341 13.44 16.10 -25.77
C LEU A 341 12.81 15.47 -27.02
N ARG A 342 12.32 16.28 -27.96
CA ARG A 342 11.78 15.84 -29.24
C ARG A 342 12.87 15.26 -30.16
N LYS A 343 14.05 15.87 -30.20
CA LYS A 343 15.20 15.44 -31.01
C LYS A 343 15.87 14.17 -30.49
N HIS A 344 16.17 14.10 -29.18
CA HIS A 344 16.97 13.02 -28.57
C HIS A 344 16.11 11.84 -28.09
N HIS A 345 14.84 12.05 -27.74
CA HIS A 345 13.97 11.02 -27.16
C HIS A 345 12.63 10.84 -27.87
N LYS A 346 12.38 11.56 -28.98
CA LYS A 346 11.15 11.49 -29.80
C LYS A 346 9.86 11.76 -29.01
N TYR A 347 9.96 12.46 -27.87
CA TYR A 347 8.78 12.82 -27.09
C TYR A 347 7.95 13.91 -27.78
N THR A 348 6.63 13.81 -27.65
CA THR A 348 5.71 14.90 -27.99
C THR A 348 5.75 15.92 -26.85
N CYS A 349 6.08 17.17 -27.17
CA CYS A 349 6.24 18.25 -26.20
C CYS A 349 5.51 19.51 -26.69
N ARG A 350 4.84 20.22 -25.78
CA ARG A 350 4.17 21.51 -26.02
C ARG A 350 4.75 22.55 -25.04
N PRO A 351 5.67 23.42 -25.48
CA PRO A 351 6.14 24.52 -24.65
C PRO A 351 5.05 25.59 -24.49
N CYS A 352 4.89 26.07 -23.27
CA CYS A 352 3.99 27.15 -22.89
C CYS A 352 4.76 28.23 -22.10
N PRO A 353 4.27 29.49 -22.04
CA PRO A 353 4.96 30.56 -21.33
C PRO A 353 5.16 30.34 -19.81
N THR A 354 4.42 29.41 -19.21
CA THR A 354 4.49 29.09 -17.77
C THR A 354 4.99 27.67 -17.46
N HIS A 355 5.00 26.77 -18.44
CA HIS A 355 5.31 25.35 -18.25
C HIS A 355 5.75 24.67 -19.55
N LEU A 356 6.34 23.48 -19.45
CA LEU A 356 6.46 22.54 -20.57
C LEU A 356 5.54 21.34 -20.31
N ASP A 357 4.63 21.05 -21.24
CA ASP A 357 3.86 19.79 -21.23
C ASP A 357 4.59 18.73 -22.07
N VAL A 358 4.78 17.54 -21.51
CA VAL A 358 5.44 16.38 -22.15
C VAL A 358 4.50 15.17 -22.10
N TRP A 359 4.26 14.57 -23.26
CA TRP A 359 3.50 13.32 -23.39
C TRP A 359 4.48 12.16 -23.53
N LYS A 360 4.45 11.24 -22.57
CA LYS A 360 5.32 10.06 -22.55
C LYS A 360 4.46 8.80 -22.56
N VAL A 361 4.35 8.14 -23.71
CA VAL A 361 3.51 6.93 -23.91
C VAL A 361 4.03 5.77 -23.05
N TYR A 362 3.14 4.98 -22.43
CA TYR A 362 3.51 3.89 -21.52
C TYR A 362 3.24 2.48 -22.00
N PHE A 363 2.37 2.31 -23.00
CA PHE A 363 2.17 1.04 -23.70
C PHE A 363 1.90 1.35 -25.17
N GLU A 364 2.28 0.44 -26.07
CA GLU A 364 2.23 0.62 -27.53
C GLU A 364 0.81 0.83 -28.10
N THR A 365 -0.24 0.76 -27.26
CA THR A 365 -1.65 0.91 -27.67
C THR A 365 -2.48 1.88 -26.80
N CYS A 366 -1.85 2.69 -25.92
CA CYS A 366 -2.57 3.57 -24.97
C CYS A 366 -1.87 4.93 -24.76
N ALA A 367 -2.61 6.05 -24.85
CA ALA A 367 -2.07 7.37 -24.55
C ALA A 367 -2.04 7.64 -23.03
N SER A 368 -1.21 8.63 -22.64
CA SER A 368 -0.57 8.72 -21.34
C SER A 368 -0.93 9.99 -20.55
N PRO A 369 -0.64 10.02 -19.23
CA PRO A 369 -0.75 11.25 -18.46
C PRO A 369 0.19 12.33 -18.97
N LEU A 370 -0.27 13.57 -18.87
CA LEU A 370 0.48 14.77 -19.19
C LEU A 370 1.52 15.03 -18.09
N LEU A 371 2.81 15.05 -18.40
CA LEU A 371 3.84 15.48 -17.45
C LEU A 371 4.08 16.99 -17.63
N ARG A 372 3.74 17.78 -16.61
CA ARG A 372 3.78 19.24 -16.65
C ARG A 372 4.92 19.77 -15.80
N PHE A 373 5.88 20.43 -16.44
CA PHE A 373 6.99 21.07 -15.76
C PHE A 373 6.62 22.48 -15.32
N ASN A 374 6.40 22.67 -14.01
CA ASN A 374 6.11 23.98 -13.41
C ASN A 374 7.32 24.48 -12.62
N HIS A 375 7.69 25.74 -12.88
CA HIS A 375 8.74 26.50 -12.20
C HIS A 375 10.20 26.03 -12.39
N VAL A 376 11.07 27.05 -12.41
CA VAL A 376 12.53 26.99 -12.46
C VAL A 376 13.02 28.12 -11.55
N PHE A 377 13.80 27.81 -10.51
CA PHE A 377 14.35 28.80 -9.57
C PHE A 377 15.84 28.54 -9.32
N PRO A 378 16.70 29.56 -9.48
CA PRO A 378 17.82 29.78 -8.58
C PRO A 378 17.28 30.30 -7.24
N PHE A 379 18.03 30.08 -6.15
CA PHE A 379 17.76 30.70 -4.86
C PHE A 379 18.17 32.19 -4.93
N VAL A 380 17.24 33.10 -4.62
CA VAL A 380 17.49 34.54 -4.50
C VAL A 380 16.71 35.02 -3.27
N GLU A 381 17.40 35.68 -2.33
CA GLU A 381 16.77 36.13 -1.09
C GLU A 381 16.00 37.44 -1.28
N GLY A 382 14.79 37.50 -0.70
CA GLY A 382 14.09 38.75 -0.38
C GLY A 382 12.88 39.15 -1.25
N VAL A 383 12.07 40.02 -0.63
CA VAL A 383 10.97 40.83 -1.23
C VAL A 383 9.70 40.07 -1.68
N PHE A 384 8.76 39.90 -0.73
CA PHE A 384 7.32 39.89 -1.03
C PHE A 384 6.83 41.31 -1.36
N PRO A 385 5.73 41.46 -2.12
CA PRO A 385 4.46 41.81 -1.47
C PRO A 385 3.24 41.00 -1.97
N THR A 386 2.06 41.31 -1.44
CA THR A 386 0.82 40.51 -1.42
C THR A 386 -0.19 40.83 -2.54
N ASP A 387 -1.30 40.07 -2.54
CA ASP A 387 -2.61 40.37 -3.17
C ASP A 387 -2.73 40.27 -4.71
N PHE A 388 -3.83 39.85 -5.36
CA PHE A 388 -5.12 39.24 -4.97
C PHE A 388 -5.74 38.56 -6.24
N PHE A 389 -6.78 37.71 -6.26
CA PHE A 389 -7.17 36.52 -5.46
C PHE A 389 -8.36 35.83 -6.20
N LEU A 390 -8.30 34.53 -6.58
CA LEU A 390 -9.50 33.82 -7.12
C LEU A 390 -9.47 32.28 -6.99
N LEU A 391 -10.05 31.80 -5.87
CA LEU A 391 -10.75 30.52 -5.66
C LEU A 391 -10.15 29.17 -6.14
N ARG A 392 -9.37 28.53 -5.25
CA ARG A 392 -9.83 27.27 -4.62
C ARG A 392 -9.22 27.08 -3.22
N TRP A 393 -10.07 27.14 -2.19
CA TRP A 393 -9.79 26.73 -0.80
C TRP A 393 -9.55 25.20 -0.72
N ALA A 394 -9.00 24.58 0.33
CA ALA A 394 -8.15 24.93 1.49
C ALA A 394 -7.60 23.56 2.03
N SER A 395 -6.66 23.40 2.98
CA SER A 395 -6.32 24.19 4.18
C SER A 395 -4.95 23.80 4.77
N CYS A 396 -4.56 24.50 5.84
CA CYS A 396 -3.48 24.24 6.80
C CYS A 396 -2.02 24.50 6.38
N VAL A 397 -1.23 24.85 7.40
CA VAL A 397 0.09 25.49 7.35
C VAL A 397 1.03 24.75 8.31
N SER A 398 2.31 24.66 7.96
CA SER A 398 3.39 24.44 8.94
C SER A 398 4.57 25.37 8.64
N PHE A 399 4.81 26.35 9.51
CA PHE A 399 6.05 27.11 9.55
C PHE A 399 7.08 26.33 10.37
N ILE A 400 8.29 26.13 9.83
CA ILE A 400 9.49 25.81 10.62
C ILE A 400 10.60 26.75 10.15
N CYS A 401 10.69 27.92 10.79
CA CYS A 401 11.83 28.81 10.64
C CYS A 401 12.85 28.49 11.74
N SER A 402 13.91 27.78 11.39
CA SER A 402 15.08 27.62 12.25
C SER A 402 15.84 28.96 12.32
N LEU A 403 15.58 29.78 13.35
CA LEU A 403 16.41 30.96 13.59
C LEU A 403 17.82 30.54 14.03
N PRO A 404 18.90 31.16 13.50
CA PRO A 404 20.24 30.97 14.02
C PRO A 404 20.37 31.63 15.41
N LEU A 405 20.95 30.91 16.36
CA LEU A 405 21.22 31.40 17.71
C LEU A 405 22.38 32.43 17.71
N THR A 406 22.07 33.70 17.43
CA THR A 406 22.98 34.82 17.71
C THR A 406 22.59 35.50 19.02
N GLY A 407 23.26 35.13 20.11
CA GLY A 407 22.93 35.63 21.44
C GLY A 407 23.22 37.12 21.62
N ARG A 408 22.21 37.89 22.06
CA ARG A 408 22.40 39.15 22.80
C ARG A 408 21.48 39.20 24.00
N THR A 409 22.08 39.40 25.16
CA THR A 409 21.40 39.53 26.45
C THR A 409 20.79 40.93 26.61
N THR A 410 19.50 40.99 26.94
CA THR A 410 18.91 42.12 27.67
C THR A 410 17.89 41.59 28.67
N ARG A 411 17.98 42.10 29.91
CA ARG A 411 16.88 42.09 30.89
C ARG A 411 15.71 42.92 30.32
N TRP A 412 14.46 42.73 30.71
CA TRP A 412 13.94 42.37 32.04
C TRP A 412 12.82 41.35 31.96
#